data_AF-A0A0P0NAN2-F1
#
_entry.id   AF-A0A0P0NAN2-F1
#
_cell.length_a   1.000
_cell.length_b   1.000
_cell.length_c   1.000
_cell.angle_alpha   90.00
_cell.angle_beta   90.00
_cell.angle_gamma   90.00
#
_symmetry.space_group_name_H-M   'P 1'
#
loop_
_entity.id
_entity.type
_entity.pdbx_description
1 polymer ?
#
loop_
_entity_poly.entity_id
_entity_poly.type
_entity_poly.pdbx_seq_one_letter_code
_entity_poly.pdbx_strand_id
1 'polypeptide(L)'
;MSNKEKMAMIERGMDPGLAKSRPSAPMPFVSLKFGLLLVGLGLGLIVALFTVRNIGLDDEEGVAVYFGCLSIFGGLGLIVSYAMEKNWLDKQKYLQ
;
A
#
# COMPACT_ATOMS: atom_id res chain seq x y z
N MET A 1 -2.67 -25.18 29.14
CA MET A 1 -1.43 -24.83 28.40
C MET A 1 -1.27 -23.33 28.09
N SER A 2 -2.32 -22.49 28.18
CA SER A 2 -2.26 -21.06 27.79
C SER A 2 -1.53 -20.10 28.78
N ASN A 3 -1.20 -20.54 30.01
CA ASN A 3 -0.57 -19.64 31.01
C ASN A 3 0.95 -19.49 30.87
N LYS A 4 1.65 -20.46 30.26
CA LYS A 4 3.11 -20.38 30.06
C LYS A 4 3.49 -19.37 28.98
N GLU A 5 2.67 -19.26 27.94
CA GLU A 5 2.88 -18.31 26.84
C GLU A 5 2.72 -16.85 27.31
N LYS A 6 1.78 -16.62 28.24
CA LYS A 6 1.57 -15.30 28.85
C LYS A 6 2.74 -14.87 29.74
N MET A 7 3.36 -15.78 30.49
CA MET A 7 4.56 -15.48 31.28
C MET A 7 5.79 -15.21 30.40
N ALA A 8 5.99 -15.98 29.32
CA ALA A 8 7.11 -15.79 28.40
C ALA A 8 7.08 -14.44 27.66
N MET A 9 5.88 -13.85 27.50
CA MET A 9 5.68 -12.53 26.92
C MET A 9 6.09 -11.42 27.92
N ILE A 10 5.78 -11.61 29.20
CA ILE A 10 6.14 -10.68 30.29
C ILE A 10 7.65 -10.72 30.57
N GLU A 11 8.29 -11.90 30.57
CA GLU A 11 9.75 -12.04 30.76
C GLU A 11 10.57 -11.43 29.60
N ARG A 12 9.97 -11.29 28.41
CA ARG A 12 10.58 -10.59 27.26
C ARG A 12 10.34 -9.08 27.27
N GLY A 13 9.77 -8.52 28.34
CA GLY A 13 9.45 -7.09 28.45
C GLY A 13 8.31 -6.65 27.53
N MET A 14 7.50 -7.58 27.01
CA MET A 14 6.33 -7.25 26.21
C MET A 14 5.10 -7.21 27.11
N ASP A 15 4.62 -5.99 27.34
CA ASP A 15 3.39 -5.73 28.07
C ASP A 15 2.17 -6.32 27.32
N PRO A 16 1.42 -7.28 27.89
CA PRO A 16 0.28 -7.93 27.23
C PRO A 16 -0.90 -6.97 27.01
N GLY A 17 -0.89 -5.78 27.64
CA GLY A 17 -1.82 -4.69 27.35
C GLY A 17 -1.55 -3.97 26.02
N LEU A 18 -0.28 -3.89 25.59
CA LEU A 18 0.10 -3.32 24.28
C LEU A 18 -0.15 -4.29 23.12
N ALA A 19 -0.26 -5.59 23.40
CA ALA A 19 -0.62 -6.59 22.41
C ALA A 19 -2.09 -6.48 21.96
N LYS A 20 -2.95 -5.76 22.71
CA LYS A 20 -4.32 -5.45 22.28
C LYS A 20 -4.41 -4.19 21.40
N SER A 21 -3.42 -3.30 21.50
CA SER A 21 -3.34 -2.07 20.70
C SER A 21 -2.66 -2.26 19.34
N ARG A 22 -2.01 -3.40 19.12
CA ARG A 22 -1.69 -3.87 17.76
C ARG A 22 -2.68 -4.97 17.45
N PRO A 23 -3.70 -4.71 16.61
CA PRO A 23 -4.52 -5.81 16.17
C PRO A 23 -3.57 -6.81 15.50
N SER A 24 -3.50 -8.01 16.07
CA SER A 24 -3.04 -9.24 15.41
C SER A 24 -3.94 -9.61 14.23
N ALA A 25 -4.37 -8.63 13.44
CA ALA A 25 -5.12 -8.84 12.22
C ALA A 25 -4.13 -9.32 11.14
N PRO A 26 -4.47 -10.34 10.37
CA PRO A 26 -3.62 -10.86 9.31
C PRO A 26 -3.32 -9.74 8.32
N MET A 27 -2.11 -9.16 8.39
CA MET A 27 -1.63 -8.00 7.62
C MET A 27 -2.66 -7.39 6.64
N PRO A 28 -3.70 -6.68 7.12
CA PRO A 28 -4.78 -6.14 6.28
C PRO A 28 -4.28 -5.13 5.25
N PHE A 29 -3.03 -4.73 5.41
CA PHE A 29 -2.37 -3.67 4.68
C PHE A 29 -1.65 -4.17 3.43
N VAL A 30 -1.36 -5.48 3.32
CA VAL A 30 -0.75 -6.04 2.09
C VAL A 30 -1.75 -5.98 0.94
N SER A 31 -3.00 -6.41 1.18
CA SER A 31 -4.08 -6.31 0.19
C SER A 31 -4.39 -4.86 -0.20
N LEU A 32 -4.27 -3.90 0.72
CA LEU A 32 -4.46 -2.48 0.43
C LEU A 32 -3.33 -1.91 -0.45
N LYS A 33 -2.08 -2.30 -0.19
CA LYS A 33 -0.91 -1.95 -1.03
C LYS A 33 -1.02 -2.53 -2.44
N PHE A 34 -1.39 -3.81 -2.55
CA PHE A 34 -1.61 -4.44 -3.85
C PHE A 34 -2.83 -3.89 -4.57
N GLY A 35 -3.91 -3.55 -3.85
CA GLY A 35 -5.10 -2.95 -4.42
C GLY A 35 -4.81 -1.57 -5.02
N LEU A 36 -4.10 -0.71 -4.28
CA LEU A 36 -3.79 0.63 -4.77
C LEU A 36 -2.72 0.62 -5.87
N LEU A 37 -1.79 -0.33 -5.83
CA LEU A 37 -0.88 -0.62 -6.95
C LEU A 37 -1.69 -1.01 -8.19
N LEU A 38 -2.61 -1.97 -8.08
CA LEU A 38 -3.41 -2.45 -9.21
C LEU A 38 -4.29 -1.33 -9.80
N VAL A 39 -4.85 -0.47 -8.95
CA VAL A 39 -5.60 0.72 -9.37
C VAL A 39 -4.69 1.69 -10.12
N GLY A 40 -3.50 1.99 -9.61
CA GLY A 40 -2.53 2.85 -10.29
C GLY A 40 -2.08 2.30 -11.64
N LEU A 41 -1.85 0.99 -11.72
CA LEU A 41 -1.46 0.30 -12.95
C LEU A 41 -2.60 0.31 -13.99
N GLY A 42 -3.84 0.07 -13.57
CA GLY A 42 -5.02 0.13 -14.43
C GLY A 42 -5.32 1.54 -14.93
N LEU A 43 -5.31 2.54 -14.05
CA LEU A 43 -5.47 3.95 -14.43
C LEU A 43 -4.35 4.41 -15.36
N GLY A 44 -3.10 4.06 -15.04
CA GLY A 44 -1.94 4.37 -15.87
C GLY A 44 -2.05 3.81 -17.28
N LEU A 45 -2.57 2.59 -17.44
CA LEU A 45 -2.78 1.98 -18.75
C LEU A 45 -3.87 2.69 -19.56
N ILE A 46 -5.01 3.01 -18.93
CA ILE A 46 -6.11 3.73 -19.59
C ILE A 46 -5.65 5.12 -20.05
N VAL A 47 -4.95 5.85 -19.18
CA VAL A 47 -4.40 7.18 -19.49
C VAL A 47 -3.34 7.09 -20.58
N ALA A 48 -2.49 6.08 -20.56
CA ALA A 48 -1.49 5.86 -21.61
C ALA A 48 -2.15 5.59 -22.98
N LEU A 49 -3.16 4.71 -23.03
CA LEU A 49 -3.92 4.44 -24.25
C LEU A 49 -4.55 5.71 -24.80
N PHE A 50 -5.16 6.52 -23.93
CA PHE A 50 -5.75 7.79 -24.33
C PHE A 50 -4.69 8.76 -24.86
N THR A 51 -3.53 8.84 -24.21
CA THR A 51 -2.42 9.72 -24.60
C THR A 51 -1.82 9.33 -25.95
N VAL A 52 -1.52 8.06 -26.16
CA VAL A 52 -0.99 7.54 -27.44
C VAL A 52 -1.97 7.79 -28.58
N ARG A 53 -3.27 7.55 -28.34
CA ARG A 53 -4.33 7.81 -29.33
C ARG A 53 -4.52 9.29 -29.64
N ASN A 54 -4.35 10.17 -28.65
CA ASN A 54 -4.57 11.61 -28.81
C ASN A 54 -3.37 12.34 -29.44
N ILE A 55 -2.15 11.86 -29.19
CA ILE A 55 -0.92 12.42 -29.77
C ILE A 55 -0.66 11.84 -31.18
N GLY A 56 -1.23 10.67 -31.50
CA GLY A 56 -1.01 10.02 -32.79
C GLY A 56 0.41 9.48 -32.94
N LEU A 57 0.97 8.96 -31.85
CA LEU A 57 2.31 8.37 -31.82
C LEU A 57 2.32 7.04 -32.58
N ASP A 58 3.40 6.81 -33.33
CA ASP A 58 3.70 5.52 -33.93
C ASP A 58 3.88 4.43 -32.86
N ASP A 59 3.64 3.17 -33.23
CA ASP A 59 3.63 2.04 -32.29
C ASP A 59 4.94 1.92 -31.49
N GLU A 60 6.09 2.29 -32.09
CA GLU A 60 7.41 2.29 -31.42
C GLU A 60 7.52 3.33 -30.30
N GLU A 61 7.02 4.56 -30.52
CA GLU A 61 7.05 5.62 -29.51
C GLU A 61 5.95 5.44 -28.45
N GLY A 62 4.83 4.82 -28.85
CA GLY A 62 3.73 4.47 -27.95
C GLY A 62 4.20 3.60 -26.78
N VAL A 63 5.09 2.62 -27.03
CA VAL A 63 5.63 1.73 -25.99
C VAL A 63 6.32 2.50 -24.87
N ALA A 64 7.10 3.54 -25.20
CA ALA A 64 7.77 4.37 -24.21
C ALA A 64 6.76 5.14 -23.34
N VAL A 65 5.68 5.64 -23.96
CA VAL A 65 4.60 6.34 -23.25
C VAL A 65 3.81 5.39 -22.34
N TYR A 66 3.51 4.17 -22.80
CA TYR A 66 2.89 3.14 -21.96
C TYR A 66 3.76 2.85 -20.74
N PHE A 67 5.04 2.57 -20.93
CA PHE A 67 5.94 2.24 -19.83
C PHE A 67 6.14 3.41 -18.85
N GLY A 68 6.23 4.63 -19.37
CA GLY A 68 6.34 5.85 -18.57
C GLY A 68 5.10 6.09 -17.72
N CYS A 69 3.91 6.08 -18.33
CA CYS A 69 2.65 6.25 -17.61
C CYS A 69 2.42 5.12 -16.60
N LEU A 70 2.63 3.86 -16.99
CA LEU A 70 2.51 2.72 -16.09
C LEU A 70 3.42 2.83 -14.86
N SER A 71 4.69 3.19 -15.08
CA SER A 71 5.67 3.32 -13.99
C SER A 71 5.34 4.50 -13.07
N ILE A 72 4.92 5.64 -13.63
CA ILE A 72 4.56 6.82 -12.84
C ILE A 72 3.30 6.55 -12.02
N PHE A 73 2.21 6.10 -12.65
CA PHE A 73 0.95 5.87 -11.94
C PHE A 73 1.01 4.65 -11.00
N GLY A 74 1.75 3.61 -11.36
CA GLY A 74 2.04 2.49 -10.46
C GLY A 74 2.87 2.92 -9.24
N GLY A 75 3.90 3.75 -9.44
CA GLY A 75 4.71 4.33 -8.37
C GLY A 75 3.92 5.28 -7.48
N LEU A 76 3.10 6.17 -8.06
CA LEU A 76 2.20 7.07 -7.33
C LEU A 76 1.18 6.28 -6.49
N GLY A 77 0.59 5.21 -7.05
CA GLY A 77 -0.29 4.32 -6.31
C GLY A 77 0.37 3.71 -5.07
N LEU A 78 1.65 3.31 -5.18
CA LEU A 78 2.42 2.82 -4.04
C LEU A 78 2.74 3.92 -3.01
N ILE A 79 3.12 5.13 -3.45
CA ILE A 79 3.41 6.26 -2.56
C ILE A 79 2.15 6.68 -1.79
N VAL A 80 1.00 6.77 -2.48
CA VAL A 80 -0.29 7.09 -1.84
C VAL A 80 -0.67 6.00 -0.84
N SER A 81 -0.39 4.73 -1.14
CA SER A 81 -0.66 3.63 -0.21
C SER A 81 0.14 3.79 1.08
N TYR A 82 1.40 4.17 0.96
CA TYR A 82 2.26 4.43 2.11
C TYR A 82 1.83 5.68 2.88
N ALA A 83 1.44 6.75 2.19
CA ALA A 83 0.97 7.98 2.81
C ALA A 83 -0.36 7.77 3.56
N MET A 84 -1.30 6.99 3.01
CA MET A 84 -2.54 6.62 3.70
C MET A 84 -2.25 5.81 4.96
N GLU A 85 -1.34 4.83 4.88
CA GLU A 85 -0.92 4.03 6.04
C GLU A 85 -0.34 4.92 7.14
N LYS A 86 0.56 5.83 6.79
CA LYS A 86 1.15 6.79 7.72
C LYS A 86 0.10 7.69 8.38
N ASN A 87 -0.84 8.24 7.62
CA ASN A 87 -1.90 9.10 8.14
C ASN A 87 -2.86 8.36 9.07
N TRP A 88 -3.17 7.09 8.76
CA TRP A 88 -4.08 6.28 9.58
C TRP A 88 -3.43 5.91 10.93
N LEU A 89 -2.13 5.60 10.92
CA LEU A 89 -1.34 5.36 12.13
C LEU A 89 -1.22 6.62 13.00
N ASP A 90 -1.01 7.80 12.40
CA ASP A 90 -0.89 9.07 13.14
C ASP A 90 -2.22 9.47 13.80
N LYS A 91 -3.35 9.25 13.11
CA LYS A 91 -4.68 9.53 13.66
C LYS A 91 -5.03 8.68 14.88
N GLN A 92 -4.56 7.44 14.95
CA GLN A 92 -4.75 6.57 16.12
C GLN A 92 -3.96 7.07 17.34
N LYS A 93 -2.84 7.74 17.11
CA LYS A 93 -1.95 8.24 18.17
C LYS A 93 -2.51 9.47 18.91
N TYR A 94 -3.47 10.19 18.30
CA TYR A 94 -4.14 11.34 18.89
C TYR A 94 -5.45 11.01 19.63
N LEU A 95 -5.90 9.75 19.59
CA LEU A 95 -7.12 9.28 20.25
C LEU A 95 -6.81 8.41 21.51
N GLN A 96 -5.54 8.36 21.92
CA GLN A 96 -5.04 7.77 23.17
C GLN A 96 -4.44 8.87 24.04
#